data_AF-A0AAV3NTR8-F1
#
_entry.id   AF-A0AAV3NTR8-F1
#
_cell.length_a   1.000
_cell.length_b   1.000
_cell.length_c   1.000
_cell.angle_alpha   90.00
_cell.angle_beta   90.00
_cell.angle_gamma   90.00
#
_symmetry.space_group_name_H-M   'P 1'
#
loop_
_entity.id
_entity.type
_entity.pdbx_description
1 polymer ?
#
loop_
_entity_poly.entity_id
_entity_poly.type
_entity_poly.pdbx_seq_one_letter_code
_entity_poly.pdbx_strand_id
1 'polypeptide(L)'
;MSEGKSNSKVPHFDGKHYDHWSELMENLLKAKGLWGVVERGVGEPIDGRMLNENQQALLDEARRHDHKVKHYLFQALDRETFE
;
A
#
# COMPACT_ATOMS: atom_id res chain seq x y z
N MET A 1 13.09 -5.73 -21.00
CA MET A 1 11.75 -6.24 -20.65
C MET A 1 10.97 -5.08 -20.07
N SER A 2 10.19 -4.39 -20.89
CA SER A 2 9.36 -3.27 -20.43
C SER A 2 8.26 -3.87 -19.57
N GLU A 3 8.29 -3.64 -18.26
CA GLU A 3 7.15 -3.96 -17.41
C GLU A 3 5.93 -3.29 -18.03
N GLY A 4 5.03 -4.12 -18.56
CA GLY A 4 3.75 -3.65 -19.07
C GLY A 4 3.11 -2.89 -17.92
N LYS A 5 3.03 -1.57 -18.06
CA LYS A 5 2.36 -0.68 -17.12
C LYS A 5 0.89 -1.08 -17.17
N SER A 6 0.52 -2.13 -16.43
CA SER A 6 -0.85 -2.61 -16.38
C SER A 6 -1.65 -1.44 -15.84
N ASN A 7 -2.52 -0.90 -16.69
CA ASN A 7 -3.42 0.18 -16.34
C ASN A 7 -4.56 -0.42 -15.46
N SER A 8 -4.15 -1.11 -14.39
CA SER A 8 -5.02 -1.77 -13.44
C SER A 8 -5.77 -0.67 -12.72
N LYS A 9 -7.04 -0.51 -13.07
CA LYS A 9 -7.95 0.40 -12.38
C LYS A 9 -8.03 -0.03 -10.93
N VAL A 10 -7.98 0.94 -10.03
CA VAL A 10 -8.16 0.68 -8.59
C VAL A 10 -9.60 0.19 -8.39
N PRO A 11 -9.82 -0.98 -7.78
CA PRO A 11 -11.16 -1.49 -7.54
C PRO A 11 -11.86 -0.60 -6.52
N HIS A 12 -13.06 -0.16 -6.85
CA HIS A 12 -13.84 0.72 -6.00
C HIS A 12 -14.70 -0.10 -5.03
N PHE A 13 -14.81 0.37 -3.80
CA PHE A 13 -15.64 -0.23 -2.76
C PHE A 13 -16.94 0.57 -2.64
N ASP A 14 -18.07 -0.11 -2.86
CA ASP A 14 -19.42 0.46 -2.83
C ASP A 14 -20.17 0.16 -1.52
N GLY A 15 -19.44 -0.25 -0.48
CA GLY A 15 -20.01 -0.69 0.80
C GLY A 15 -20.55 -2.13 0.80
N LYS A 16 -20.50 -2.86 -0.31
CA LYS A 16 -20.97 -4.25 -0.43
C LYS A 16 -19.83 -5.21 -0.81
N HIS A 17 -20.00 -6.49 -0.48
CA HIS A 17 -19.07 -7.57 -0.87
C HIS A 17 -17.60 -7.28 -0.52
N TYR A 18 -17.34 -6.91 0.74
CA TYR A 18 -15.99 -6.61 1.23
C TYR A 18 -14.97 -7.70 0.89
N ASP A 19 -15.34 -8.98 1.04
CA ASP A 19 -14.45 -10.11 0.75
C ASP A 19 -13.94 -10.05 -0.70
N HIS A 20 -14.83 -9.84 -1.66
CA HIS A 20 -14.47 -9.74 -3.07
C HIS A 20 -13.61 -8.50 -3.36
N TRP A 21 -13.96 -7.34 -2.79
CA TRP A 21 -13.17 -6.11 -2.96
C TRP A 21 -11.76 -6.25 -2.37
N SER A 22 -11.64 -6.85 -1.19
CA SER A 22 -10.37 -7.03 -0.51
C SER A 22 -9.42 -7.96 -1.28
N GLU A 23 -9.93 -9.04 -1.89
CA GLU A 23 -9.15 -9.91 -2.79
C GLU A 23 -8.61 -9.15 -4.01
N LEU A 24 -9.42 -8.26 -4.60
CA LEU A 24 -8.99 -7.43 -5.73
C LEU A 24 -7.90 -6.44 -5.32
N MET A 25 -8.04 -5.80 -4.15
CA MET A 25 -7.02 -4.90 -3.60
C MET A 25 -5.72 -5.64 -3.26
N GLU A 26 -5.80 -6.83 -2.67
CA GLU A 26 -4.65 -7.67 -2.39
C GLU A 26 -3.88 -8.01 -3.67
N ASN A 27 -4.58 -8.46 -4.72
CA ASN A 27 -3.97 -8.76 -6.01
C ASN A 27 -3.33 -7.54 -6.67
N LEU A 28 -4.00 -6.38 -6.62
CA LEU A 28 -3.45 -5.11 -7.11
C LEU A 28 -2.13 -4.76 -6.40
N LEU A 29 -2.10 -4.87 -5.06
CA LEU A 29 -0.93 -4.52 -4.26
C LEU A 29 0.22 -5.53 -4.44
N LYS A 30 -0.09 -6.83 -4.58
CA LYS A 30 0.89 -7.85 -4.93
C LYS A 30 1.50 -7.61 -6.31
N ALA A 31 0.68 -7.33 -7.32
CA ALA A 31 1.16 -7.01 -8.67
C ALA A 31 2.03 -5.74 -8.72
N LYS A 32 1.90 -4.85 -7.73
CA LYS A 32 2.72 -3.64 -7.58
C LYS A 32 3.91 -3.81 -6.65
N GLY A 33 4.12 -5.00 -6.08
CA GLY A 33 5.19 -5.28 -5.12
C GLY A 33 5.03 -4.58 -3.76
N LEU A 34 3.83 -4.06 -3.45
CA LEU A 34 3.56 -3.27 -2.25
C LEU A 34 3.03 -4.09 -1.07
N TRP A 35 2.57 -5.32 -1.34
CA TRP A 35 1.93 -6.19 -0.34
C TRP A 35 2.78 -6.45 0.90
N GLY A 36 4.11 -6.51 0.74
CA GLY A 36 5.01 -6.76 1.87
C GLY A 36 4.94 -5.71 2.98
N VAL A 37 4.53 -4.48 2.67
CA VAL A 37 4.31 -3.42 3.67
C VAL A 37 2.98 -3.59 4.39
N VAL A 38 1.95 -4.13 3.73
CA VAL A 38 0.67 -4.47 4.36
C VAL A 38 0.86 -5.60 5.38
N GLU A 39 1.61 -6.64 5.01
CA GLU A 39 1.82 -7.80 5.89
C GLU A 39 2.72 -7.49 7.09
N ARG A 40 3.82 -6.75 6.87
CA ARG A 40 4.86 -6.55 7.90
C ARG A 40 4.75 -5.21 8.62
N GLY A 41 3.99 -4.26 8.07
CA GLY A 41 4.00 -2.87 8.49
C GLY A 41 5.33 -2.17 8.20
N VAL A 42 5.43 -0.92 8.61
CA VAL A 42 6.68 -0.16 8.65
C VAL A 42 7.20 -0.17 10.08
N GLY A 43 8.38 -0.75 10.28
CA GLY A 43 9.06 -0.73 11.57
C GLY A 43 9.64 0.65 11.85
N GLU A 44 8.97 1.45 12.67
CA GLU A 44 9.50 2.72 13.13
C GLU A 44 10.68 2.48 14.11
N PRO A 45 11.78 3.23 13.97
CA PRO A 45 12.91 3.11 14.88
C PRO A 45 12.52 3.56 16.29
N ILE A 46 13.11 2.92 17.31
CA ILE A 46 13.00 3.35 18.70
C ILE A 46 13.62 4.74 18.83
N ASP A 47 12.93 5.65 19.52
CA ASP A 47 13.40 7.01 19.76
C ASP A 47 14.84 7.05 20.30
N GLY A 48 15.67 7.89 19.66
CA GLY A 48 17.09 8.04 20.01
C GLY A 48 18.03 7.01 19.36
N ARG A 49 17.53 6.03 18.60
CA ARG A 49 18.38 5.13 17.81
C ARG A 49 18.94 5.88 16.61
N MET A 50 20.26 6.06 16.58
CA MET A 50 20.95 6.52 15.38
C MET A 50 20.92 5.41 14.33
N LEU A 51 20.27 5.68 13.20
CA LEU A 51 20.31 4.84 12.02
C LEU A 51 21.53 5.21 11.18
N ASN A 52 22.20 4.20 10.61
CA ASN A 52 23.17 4.47 9.55
C ASN A 52 22.45 4.83 8.24
N GLU A 53 23.20 5.35 7.27
CA GLU A 53 22.65 5.81 5.99
C GLU A 53 21.83 4.72 5.26
N ASN A 54 22.31 3.47 5.28
CA ASN A 54 21.61 2.35 4.65
C ASN A 54 20.29 2.03 5.35
N GLN A 55 20.26 2.05 6.69
CA GLN A 55 19.05 1.82 7.47
C GLN A 55 18.03 2.94 7.26
N GLN A 56 18.49 4.19 7.18
CA GLN A 56 17.64 5.34 6.90
C GLN A 56 17.01 5.24 5.51
N ALA A 57 17.80 4.90 4.48
CA ALA A 57 17.31 4.73 3.12
C ALA A 57 16.23 3.63 3.02
N LEU A 58 16.42 2.50 3.70
CA LEU A 58 15.44 1.41 3.76
C LEU A 58 14.16 1.83 4.48
N LEU A 59 14.27 2.59 5.57
CA LEU A 59 13.11 3.14 6.28
C LEU A 59 12.31 4.11 5.40
N ASP A 60 13.00 5.00 4.69
CA ASP A 60 12.36 5.96 3.79
C ASP A 60 11.70 5.27 2.59
N GLU A 61 12.27 4.18 2.09
CA GLU A 61 11.61 3.33 1.10
C GLU A 61 10.35 2.65 1.64
N ALA A 62 10.43 2.06 2.85
CA ALA A 62 9.29 1.43 3.49
C ALA A 62 8.15 2.43 3.73
N ARG A 63 8.47 3.65 4.21
CA ARG A 63 7.51 4.75 4.37
C ARG A 63 6.90 5.20 3.05
N ARG A 64 7.70 5.31 1.98
CA ARG A 64 7.17 5.63 0.64
C ARG A 64 6.19 4.57 0.14
N HIS A 65 6.50 3.29 0.34
CA HIS A 65 5.61 2.20 -0.03
C HIS A 65 4.32 2.20 0.81
N ASP A 66 4.41 2.42 2.12
CA ASP A 66 3.25 2.56 3.01
C ASP A 66 2.32 3.70 2.57
N HIS A 67 2.87 4.88 2.29
CA HIS A 67 2.09 6.00 1.76
C HIS A 67 1.39 5.66 0.44
N LYS A 68 2.05 4.90 -0.44
CA LYS A 68 1.48 4.48 -1.72
C LYS A 68 0.35 3.47 -1.54
N VAL A 69 0.49 2.53 -0.61
CA VAL A 69 -0.58 1.60 -0.23
C VAL A 69 -1.79 2.37 0.29
N LYS A 70 -1.58 3.28 1.25
CA LYS A 70 -2.64 4.13 1.81
C LYS A 70 -3.35 4.92 0.71
N HIS A 71 -2.60 5.51 -0.22
CA HIS A 71 -3.18 6.24 -1.34
C HIS A 71 -4.10 5.36 -2.21
N TYR A 72 -3.69 4.13 -2.52
CA TYR A 72 -4.55 3.19 -3.25
C TYR A 72 -5.82 2.82 -2.48
N LEU A 73 -5.70 2.58 -1.17
CA LEU A 73 -6.85 2.31 -0.32
C LEU A 73 -7.81 3.50 -0.28
N PHE A 74 -7.32 4.73 -0.12
CA PHE A 74 -8.17 5.92 -0.15
C PHE A 74 -8.85 6.13 -1.50
N GLN A 75 -8.14 5.88 -2.61
CA GLN A 75 -8.73 5.97 -3.95
C GLN A 75 -9.81 4.90 -4.19
N ALA A 76 -9.69 3.75 -3.53
CA ALA A 76 -10.63 2.64 -3.65
C ALA A 76 -11.94 2.89 -2.89
N LEU A 77 -11.96 3.77 -1.89
CA LEU A 77 -13.14 4.03 -1.07
C LEU A 77 -13.94 5.21 -1.64
N ASP A 78 -15.26 5.08 -1.74
CA ASP A 78 -16.11 6.25 -2.00
C ASP A 78 -16.21 7.12 -0.76
N ARG A 79 -16.25 8.43 -0.97
CA ARG A 79 -16.45 9.41 0.11
C ARG A 79 -17.85 9.25 0.72
N GLU A 80 -18.85 8.92 -0.11
CA GLU A 80 -20.22 8.66 0.33
C GLU A 80 -20.39 7.34 1.09
N THR A 81 -19.44 6.40 1.01
CA THR A 81 -19.53 5.11 1.73
C THR A 81 -19.33 5.28 3.25
N PHE A 82 -18.72 6.38 3.70
CA PHE A 82 -18.38 6.64 5.10
C PHE A 82 -19.06 7.89 5.69
N GLU A 83 -19.94 8.56 4.95
CA GLU A 83 -20.80 9.66 5.41
C GLU A 83 -22.22 9.15 5.72
#